data_AF-A0A836F255-F1
#
_entry.id   AF-A0A836F255-F1
#
_cell.length_a   1.000
_cell.length_b   1.000
_cell.length_c   1.000
_cell.angle_alpha   90.00
_cell.angle_beta   90.00
_cell.angle_gamma   90.00
#
_symmetry.space_group_name_H-M   'P 1'
#
loop_
_entity.id
_entity.type
_entity.pdbx_description
1 polymer ?
#
loop_
_entity_poly.entity_id
_entity_poly.type
_entity_poly.pdbx_seq_one_letter_code
_entity_poly.pdbx_strand_id
1 'polypeptide(L)'
;DTTCRDWFRRFKNNDFDLEDKERSGAPKKFQDKELEQFLDEDPSQTLSELGKILQVDESTVSKDRYRLQLMQRKTAAIRAADRRFHSYEEAQKWIDSWVASKDMSFFRRGIHVLPERWEKVVESDGKYFH
;
A
#
# COMPACT_ATOMS: atom_id res chain seq x y z
N ASP A 1 12.14 -8.82 -2.54
CA ASP A 1 13.22 -7.93 -3.02
C ASP A 1 13.28 -7.79 -4.55
N THR A 2 12.18 -8.03 -5.27
CA THR A 2 12.17 -8.05 -6.76
C THR A 2 11.48 -6.84 -7.39
N THR A 3 10.55 -6.19 -6.67
CA THR A 3 9.76 -5.08 -7.22
C THR A 3 10.61 -3.86 -7.56
N CYS A 4 11.47 -3.37 -6.66
CA CYS A 4 12.34 -2.22 -6.98
C CYS A 4 13.32 -2.52 -8.12
N ARG A 5 13.93 -3.70 -8.16
CA ARG A 5 14.89 -4.08 -9.21
C ARG A 5 14.20 -4.24 -10.57
N ASP A 6 13.00 -4.82 -10.61
CA ASP A 6 12.27 -5.01 -11.86
C ASP A 6 11.76 -3.67 -12.42
N TRP A 7 11.25 -2.78 -11.57
CA TRP A 7 10.91 -1.42 -11.98
C TRP A 7 12.12 -0.63 -12.49
N PHE A 8 13.28 -0.76 -11.82
CA PHE A 8 14.53 -0.16 -12.29
C PHE A 8 14.91 -0.65 -13.69
N ARG A 9 14.83 -1.97 -13.92
CA ARG A 9 15.14 -2.57 -15.22
C ARG A 9 14.18 -2.08 -16.32
N ARG A 10 12.87 -2.00 -16.03
CA ARG A 10 11.86 -1.49 -16.99
C ARG A 10 12.14 -0.05 -17.40
N PHE A 11 12.36 0.83 -16.41
CA PHE A 11 12.63 2.24 -16.68
C PHE A 11 13.95 2.46 -17.41
N LYS A 12 15.00 1.67 -17.14
CA LYS A 12 16.26 1.70 -17.93
C LYS A 12 16.06 1.32 -19.40
N ASN A 13 15.04 0.50 -19.70
CA ASN A 13 14.72 0.06 -21.06
C ASN A 13 13.68 0.96 -21.76
N ASN A 14 13.40 2.15 -21.21
CA ASN A 14 12.34 3.06 -21.68
C ASN A 14 10.91 2.45 -21.66
N ASP A 15 10.70 1.37 -20.91
CA ASP A 15 9.37 0.82 -20.63
C ASP A 15 8.77 1.58 -19.43
N PHE A 16 7.98 2.61 -19.75
CA PHE A 16 7.26 3.46 -18.80
C PHE A 16 5.76 3.10 -18.71
N ASP A 17 5.36 1.92 -19.19
CA ASP A 17 3.97 1.50 -19.11
C ASP A 17 3.54 1.28 -17.65
N LEU A 18 2.49 2.02 -17.26
CA LEU A 18 1.95 2.06 -15.90
C LEU A 18 0.72 1.19 -15.74
N GLU A 19 0.19 0.64 -16.83
CA GLU A 19 -0.97 -0.24 -16.74
C GLU A 19 -0.58 -1.52 -16.00
N ASP A 20 -1.38 -1.83 -14.97
CA ASP A 20 -1.20 -3.03 -14.19
C ASP A 20 -1.56 -4.23 -15.08
N LYS A 21 -0.57 -5.07 -15.38
CA LYS A 21 -0.82 -6.36 -16.00
C LYS A 21 -1.63 -7.22 -15.04
N GLU A 22 -2.50 -8.05 -15.60
CA GLU A 22 -3.35 -8.95 -14.82
C GLU A 22 -2.49 -9.77 -13.85
N ARG A 23 -2.69 -9.56 -12.55
CA ARG A 23 -1.87 -10.18 -11.51
C ARG A 23 -2.45 -11.56 -11.20
N SER A 24 -1.66 -12.61 -11.40
CA SER A 24 -1.97 -13.94 -10.90
C SER A 24 -1.83 -13.96 -9.36
N GLY A 25 -2.88 -13.53 -8.67
CA GLY A 25 -2.98 -13.58 -7.21
C GLY A 25 -3.94 -14.68 -6.77
N ALA A 26 -3.63 -15.34 -5.66
CA ALA A 26 -4.63 -16.18 -5.01
C ALA A 26 -5.82 -15.30 -4.59
N PRO A 27 -7.06 -15.72 -4.84
CA PRO A 27 -8.24 -14.96 -4.45
C PRO A 27 -8.23 -14.74 -2.94
N LYS A 28 -8.69 -13.56 -2.52
CA LYS A 28 -8.77 -13.20 -1.11
C LYS A 28 -9.79 -14.11 -0.41
N LYS A 29 -9.40 -14.73 0.70
CA LYS A 29 -10.19 -15.78 1.37
C LYS A 29 -11.35 -15.24 2.23
N PHE A 30 -11.28 -13.99 2.68
CA PHE A 30 -12.32 -13.29 3.46
C PHE A 30 -12.20 -11.77 3.26
N GLN A 31 -13.22 -10.99 3.63
CA GLN A 31 -13.21 -9.54 3.47
C GLN A 31 -12.55 -8.82 4.66
N ASP A 32 -11.84 -7.72 4.40
CA ASP A 32 -11.19 -6.92 5.46
C ASP A 32 -12.21 -6.37 6.47
N LYS A 33 -13.42 -6.04 6.00
CA LYS A 33 -14.52 -5.54 6.83
C LYS A 33 -15.00 -6.57 7.85
N GLU A 34 -14.98 -7.85 7.52
CA GLU A 34 -15.35 -8.93 8.44
C GLU A 34 -14.31 -9.00 9.57
N LEU A 35 -13.02 -8.96 9.23
CA LEU A 35 -11.95 -8.96 10.22
C LEU A 35 -11.91 -7.68 11.07
N GLU A 36 -12.23 -6.51 10.51
CA GLU A 36 -12.38 -5.26 11.26
C GLU A 36 -13.51 -5.34 12.31
N GLN A 37 -14.69 -5.86 11.93
CA GLN A 37 -15.81 -6.03 12.87
C GLN A 37 -15.44 -6.89 14.07
N PHE A 38 -14.71 -7.99 13.86
CA PHE A 38 -14.25 -8.84 14.97
C PHE A 38 -13.26 -8.15 15.90
N LEU A 39 -12.35 -7.33 15.35
CA LEU A 39 -11.37 -6.61 16.15
C LEU A 39 -12.00 -5.45 16.96
N ASP A 40 -13.10 -4.88 16.47
CA ASP A 40 -13.87 -3.85 17.18
C ASP A 40 -14.73 -4.43 18.30
N GLU A 41 -15.28 -5.64 18.11
CA GLU A 41 -16.11 -6.33 19.12
C GLU A 41 -15.29 -6.82 20.32
N ASP A 42 -14.12 -7.41 20.09
CA ASP A 42 -13.21 -7.81 21.16
C ASP A 42 -11.73 -7.72 20.69
N PRO A 43 -11.02 -6.65 21.10
CA PRO A 43 -9.62 -6.43 20.74
C PRO A 43 -8.66 -7.52 21.26
N SER A 44 -9.10 -8.36 22.19
CA SER A 44 -8.29 -9.37 22.88
C SER A 44 -8.46 -10.80 22.34
N GLN A 45 -9.29 -11.01 21.31
CA GLN A 45 -9.49 -12.33 20.73
C GLN A 45 -8.19 -12.99 20.25
N THR A 46 -8.15 -14.31 20.44
CA THR A 46 -7.01 -15.12 20.04
C THR A 46 -7.07 -15.44 18.54
N LEU A 47 -5.90 -15.58 17.91
CA LEU A 47 -5.79 -15.88 16.48
C LEU A 47 -6.46 -17.23 16.12
N SER A 48 -6.49 -18.17 17.06
CA SER A 48 -7.12 -19.49 16.91
C SER A 48 -8.66 -19.39 16.82
N GLU A 49 -9.28 -18.52 17.62
CA GLU A 49 -10.72 -18.29 17.59
C GLU A 49 -11.14 -17.63 16.28
N LEU A 50 -10.40 -16.59 15.87
CA LEU A 50 -10.61 -15.91 14.59
C LEU A 50 -10.44 -16.87 13.39
N GLY A 51 -9.44 -17.76 13.43
CA GLY A 51 -9.22 -18.76 12.38
C GLY A 51 -10.37 -19.74 12.23
N LYS A 52 -10.97 -20.17 13.36
CA LYS A 52 -12.15 -21.05 13.37
C LYS A 52 -13.39 -20.36 12.80
N ILE A 53 -13.62 -19.10 13.17
CA ILE A 53 -14.80 -18.33 12.73
C ILE A 53 -14.70 -18.02 11.23
N LEU A 54 -13.53 -17.59 10.76
CA LEU A 54 -13.28 -17.22 9.37
C LEU A 54 -12.94 -18.42 8.47
N GLN A 55 -12.91 -19.64 9.02
CA GLN A 55 -12.51 -20.89 8.33
C GLN A 55 -11.17 -20.77 7.58
N VAL A 56 -10.22 -20.05 8.18
CA VAL A 56 -8.88 -19.84 7.62
C VAL A 56 -7.82 -20.24 8.62
N ASP A 57 -6.65 -20.60 8.09
CA ASP A 57 -5.50 -20.93 8.91
C ASP A 57 -5.04 -19.72 9.75
N GLU A 58 -4.59 -20.01 10.97
CA GLU A 58 -4.15 -19.02 11.96
C GLU A 58 -3.04 -18.09 11.40
N SER A 59 -2.16 -18.63 10.54
CA SER A 59 -1.11 -17.83 9.89
C SER A 59 -1.66 -16.82 8.89
N THR A 60 -2.85 -17.06 8.33
CA THR A 60 -3.54 -16.12 7.44
C THR A 60 -4.15 -14.98 8.26
N VAL A 61 -4.84 -15.31 9.36
CA VAL A 61 -5.38 -14.33 10.31
C VAL A 61 -4.29 -13.42 10.88
N SER A 62 -3.14 -14.00 11.24
CA SER A 62 -2.00 -13.26 11.79
C SER A 62 -1.46 -12.20 10.80
N LYS A 63 -1.27 -12.58 9.54
CA LYS A 63 -0.78 -11.67 8.48
C LYS A 63 -1.79 -10.55 8.20
N ASP A 64 -3.07 -10.88 8.12
CA ASP A 64 -4.11 -9.91 7.77
C ASP A 64 -4.43 -8.97 8.95
N ARG A 65 -4.39 -9.44 10.20
CA ARG A 65 -4.46 -8.59 11.40
C ARG A 65 -3.32 -7.57 11.45
N TYR A 66 -2.09 -8.00 11.15
CA TYR A 66 -0.95 -7.10 11.06
C TYR A 66 -1.10 -6.09 9.91
N ARG A 67 -1.60 -6.52 8.75
CA ARG A 67 -1.89 -5.62 7.62
C ARG A 67 -2.91 -4.55 8.02
N LEU A 68 -4.03 -4.93 8.65
CA LEU A 68 -5.05 -4.00 9.10
C LEU A 68 -4.49 -3.00 10.13
N GLN A 69 -3.75 -3.46 11.13
CA GLN A 69 -3.10 -2.56 12.09
C GLN A 69 -2.12 -1.59 11.42
N LEU A 70 -1.33 -2.05 10.44
CA LEU A 70 -0.41 -1.18 9.70
C LEU A 70 -1.17 -0.14 8.85
N MET A 71 -2.30 -0.53 8.25
CA MET A 71 -3.19 0.38 7.50
C MET A 71 -3.83 1.42 8.43
N GLN A 72 -4.29 1.02 9.61
CA GLN A 72 -4.86 1.92 10.63
C GLN A 72 -3.81 2.91 11.17
N ARG A 73 -2.57 2.46 11.42
CA ARG A 73 -1.49 3.36 11.87
C ARG A 73 -1.07 4.34 10.77
N LYS A 74 -1.00 3.90 9.51
CA LYS A 74 -0.73 4.78 8.36
C LYS A 74 -1.82 5.84 8.18
N THR A 75 -3.09 5.47 8.29
CA THR A 75 -4.20 6.43 8.24
C THR A 75 -4.19 7.39 9.43
N ALA A 76 -3.80 6.95 10.63
CA ALA A 76 -3.59 7.84 11.78
C ALA A 76 -2.44 8.86 11.54
N ALA A 77 -1.34 8.45 10.91
CA ALA A 77 -0.26 9.37 10.54
C ALA A 77 -0.70 10.41 9.50
N ILE A 78 -1.57 10.02 8.55
CA ILE A 78 -2.20 10.96 7.61
C ILE A 78 -3.11 11.96 8.34
N ARG A 79 -3.88 11.49 9.35
CA ARG A 79 -4.71 12.37 10.20
C ARG A 79 -3.89 13.37 11.02
N ALA A 80 -2.67 13.03 11.41
CA ALA A 80 -1.76 13.92 12.14
C ALA A 80 -1.16 15.04 11.26
N ALA A 81 -1.20 14.91 9.93
CA ALA A 81 -0.70 15.91 8.98
C ALA A 81 -1.72 17.02 8.64
N ASP A 82 -2.63 17.33 9.58
CA ASP A 82 -3.65 18.38 9.52
C ASP A 82 -4.68 18.28 8.36
N ARG A 83 -4.98 17.05 7.94
CA ARG A 83 -6.21 16.72 7.20
C ARG A 83 -6.97 15.62 7.93
N ARG A 84 -8.05 16.01 8.59
CA ARG A 84 -8.96 15.06 9.26
C ARG A 84 -9.96 14.53 8.23
N PHE A 85 -9.82 13.25 7.89
CA PHE A 85 -10.87 12.48 7.24
C PHE A 85 -11.72 11.79 8.30
N HIS A 86 -13.03 11.95 8.20
CA HIS A 86 -14.04 11.39 9.11
C HIS A 86 -14.42 9.96 8.73
N SER A 87 -13.99 9.46 7.57
CA SER A 87 -14.15 8.06 7.16
C SER A 87 -13.07 7.61 6.19
N TYR A 88 -12.94 6.29 6.02
CA TYR A 88 -12.10 5.70 4.96
C TYR A 88 -12.59 6.11 3.57
N GLU A 89 -13.90 6.14 3.37
CA GLU A 89 -14.51 6.53 2.10
C GLU A 89 -14.17 7.98 1.72
N GLU A 90 -14.14 8.89 2.69
CA GLU A 90 -13.75 10.29 2.47
C GLU A 90 -12.27 10.40 2.07
N ALA A 91 -11.40 9.64 2.75
CA ALA A 91 -9.97 9.58 2.42
C ALA A 91 -9.73 8.99 1.03
N GLN A 92 -10.44 7.91 0.69
CA GLN A 92 -10.36 7.25 -0.61
C GLN A 92 -10.82 8.19 -1.73
N LYS A 93 -12.01 8.80 -1.60
CA LYS A 93 -12.54 9.79 -2.55
C LYS A 93 -11.58 10.97 -2.74
N TRP A 94 -10.96 11.43 -1.66
CA TRP A 94 -10.00 12.51 -1.74
C TRP A 94 -8.74 12.12 -2.52
N ILE A 95 -8.18 10.94 -2.24
CA ILE A 95 -7.01 10.41 -2.96
C ILE A 95 -7.36 10.24 -4.44
N ASP A 96 -8.49 9.62 -4.75
CA ASP A 96 -8.94 9.39 -6.13
C ASP A 96 -9.12 10.71 -6.88
N SER A 97 -9.74 11.71 -6.25
CA SER A 97 -9.88 13.06 -6.81
C SER A 97 -8.52 13.75 -7.01
N TRP A 98 -7.62 13.64 -6.04
CA TRP A 98 -6.30 14.25 -6.14
C TRP A 98 -5.45 13.59 -7.24
N VAL A 99 -5.49 12.26 -7.38
CA VAL A 99 -4.83 11.52 -8.47
C VAL A 99 -5.44 11.91 -9.81
N ALA A 100 -6.76 11.92 -9.93
CA ALA A 100 -7.46 12.33 -11.15
C ALA A 100 -7.20 13.81 -11.53
N SER A 101 -6.90 14.68 -10.56
CA SER A 101 -6.55 16.08 -10.82
C SER A 101 -5.15 16.27 -11.44
N LYS A 102 -4.31 15.24 -11.46
CA LYS A 102 -2.96 15.31 -12.02
C LYS A 102 -3.00 14.85 -13.47
N ASP A 103 -2.35 15.62 -14.33
CA ASP A 103 -2.24 15.26 -15.73
C ASP A 103 -1.19 14.14 -15.94
N MET A 104 -1.27 13.44 -17.07
CA MET A 104 -0.34 12.35 -17.39
C MET A 104 1.13 12.81 -17.39
N SER A 105 1.40 14.07 -17.76
CA SER A 105 2.75 14.64 -17.75
C SER A 105 3.30 14.83 -16.33
N PHE A 106 2.46 15.05 -15.31
CA PHE A 106 2.89 15.07 -13.91
C PHE A 106 3.51 13.73 -13.49
N PHE A 107 2.83 12.62 -13.75
CA PHE A 107 3.33 11.28 -13.43
C PHE A 107 4.53 10.92 -14.31
N ARG A 108 4.45 11.21 -15.62
CA ARG A 108 5.53 10.95 -16.57
C ARG A 108 6.81 11.70 -16.18
N ARG A 109 6.72 12.98 -15.80
CA ARG A 109 7.87 13.75 -15.30
C ARG A 109 8.46 13.10 -14.06
N GLY A 110 7.62 12.70 -13.10
CA GLY A 110 8.06 12.02 -11.89
C GLY A 110 8.84 10.72 -12.17
N ILE A 111 8.39 9.94 -13.15
CA ILE A 111 9.04 8.67 -13.53
C ILE A 111 10.34 8.91 -14.32
N HIS A 112 10.37 9.89 -15.23
CA HIS A 112 11.58 10.20 -15.99
C HIS A 112 12.74 10.70 -15.14
N VAL A 113 12.47 11.30 -13.96
CA VAL A 113 13.52 11.72 -13.03
C VAL A 113 13.96 10.60 -12.07
N LEU A 114 13.30 9.43 -12.06
CA LEU A 114 13.68 8.31 -11.19
C LEU A 114 15.07 7.75 -11.51
N PRO A 115 15.47 7.54 -12.78
CA PRO A 115 16.83 7.11 -13.11
C PRO A 115 17.90 8.04 -12.52
N GLU A 116 17.72 9.36 -12.65
CA GLU A 116 18.66 10.36 -12.11
C GLU A 116 18.70 10.34 -10.57
N ARG A 117 17.53 10.23 -9.92
CA ARG A 117 17.46 10.13 -8.45
C ARG A 117 18.12 8.85 -7.93
N TRP A 118 17.94 7.73 -8.62
CA TRP A 118 18.55 6.47 -8.24
C TRP A 118 20.06 6.45 -8.49
N GLU A 119 20.54 7.08 -9.56
CA GLU A 119 21.98 7.25 -9.80
C GLU A 119 22.63 8.04 -8.67
N LYS A 120 22.00 9.15 -8.24
CA LYS A 120 22.46 9.88 -7.05
C LYS A 120 22.50 9.00 -5.80
N VAL A 121 21.47 8.20 -5.53
CA VAL A 121 21.42 7.26 -4.37
C VAL A 121 22.58 6.26 -4.41
N VAL A 122 22.94 5.76 -5.60
CA VAL A 122 24.07 4.84 -5.76
C VAL A 122 25.39 5.56 -5.52
N GLU A 123 25.56 6.78 -6.06
CA GLU A 123 26.75 7.62 -5.84
C GLU A 123 26.91 8.05 -4.36
N SER A 124 25.81 8.16 -3.61
CA SER A 124 25.83 8.55 -2.20
C SER A 124 25.93 7.39 -1.21
N ASP A 125 26.08 6.15 -1.69
CA ASP A 125 26.03 4.94 -0.89
C ASP A 125 24.77 4.87 0.00
N GLY A 126 23.62 5.24 -0.59
CA GLY A 126 22.33 5.20 0.08
C GLY A 126 22.06 6.34 1.07
N LYS A 127 22.94 7.33 1.18
CA LYS A 127 22.71 8.50 2.06
C LYS A 127 21.60 9.41 1.52
N TYR A 128 20.81 9.94 2.43
CA TYR A 128 19.77 10.94 2.12
C TYR A 128 20.39 12.25 1.62
N PHE A 129 19.74 12.86 0.64
CA PHE A 129 20.08 14.18 0.10
C PHE A 129 19.19 15.23 0.76
N HIS A 130 19.74 16.44 0.95
CA HIS A 130 18.98 17.62 1.35
C HIS A 130 18.66 18.49 0.14
#